data_AF-A0A9Q2QJK7-F1
#
_entry.id   AF-A0A9Q2QJK7-F1
#
_cell.length_a   1.000
_cell.length_b   1.000
_cell.length_c   1.000
_cell.angle_alpha   90.00
_cell.angle_beta   90.00
_cell.angle_gamma   90.00
#
_symmetry.space_group_name_H-M   'P 1'
#
loop_
_entity.id
_entity.type
_entity.pdbx_description
1 polymer ?
#
loop_
_entity_poly.entity_id
_entity_poly.type
_entity_poly.pdbx_seq_one_letter_code
_entity_poly.pdbx_strand_id
1 'polypeptide(L)'
;MQIKNNIQDLIIQKSLASKLKYIPEKYLNTPADISEELRKTIDAQPRDNSVSHNDEIAKISLNLAKQNNISIENMSITGVNCYKVKPAVINKDYKDILIIGVHGGGYINYPGVASTLESVLLASTFGCEVLCVDYRQLPDYPYPHGLNDLVSVWKNITKDKDASNIAMAGSSAGAALIMAFIHRSKEENLVKPAVLFLGSPAADLSRDTDSVNVNEWVDNVLVSYDEYMGKIAKMYADGLDVRNIGISPYYGDFSDFPPSILATGTRDMLLSATIKTHRKLRSCGVDAQLHVFEAMSHCQYLASPDIPEGKELRKEIKYFFDKYLK
;
A
#
# COMPACT_ATOMS: atom_id res chain seq x y z
N MET A 1 20.94 56.52 -19.02
CA MET A 1 21.56 55.20 -19.23
C MET A 1 22.26 54.82 -17.93
N GLN A 2 22.04 53.58 -17.44
CA GLN A 2 22.83 52.91 -16.38
C GLN A 2 22.53 53.12 -14.87
N ILE A 3 21.29 53.38 -14.42
CA ILE A 3 20.92 53.22 -12.98
C ILE A 3 19.61 52.43 -12.74
N LYS A 4 18.84 52.04 -13.77
CA LYS A 4 17.57 51.33 -13.56
C LYS A 4 17.61 49.79 -13.51
N ASN A 5 18.75 49.16 -13.81
CA ASN A 5 18.81 47.70 -13.94
C ASN A 5 19.49 46.95 -12.77
N ASN A 6 19.92 47.62 -11.69
CA ASN A 6 20.65 46.93 -10.60
C ASN A 6 19.92 46.87 -9.25
N ILE A 7 18.71 47.42 -9.12
CA ILE A 7 17.91 47.30 -7.89
C ILE A 7 16.83 46.23 -8.02
N GLN A 8 16.21 46.08 -9.20
CA GLN A 8 15.23 45.01 -9.43
C GLN A 8 15.89 43.62 -9.37
N ASP A 9 17.05 43.43 -9.98
CA ASP A 9 17.73 42.12 -9.96
C ASP A 9 18.31 41.76 -8.57
N LEU A 10 18.70 42.76 -7.75
CA LEU A 10 19.16 42.52 -6.38
C LEU A 10 18.00 42.21 -5.41
N ILE A 11 16.81 42.78 -5.62
CA ILE A 11 15.60 42.44 -4.83
C ILE A 11 15.08 41.06 -5.23
N ILE A 12 15.13 40.72 -6.53
CA ILE A 12 14.68 39.44 -7.06
C ILE A 12 15.64 38.31 -6.60
N GLN A 13 16.96 38.48 -6.66
CA GLN A 13 17.90 37.43 -6.24
C GLN A 13 17.98 37.21 -4.72
N LYS A 14 17.75 38.24 -3.88
CA LYS A 14 17.69 38.09 -2.42
C LYS A 14 16.31 37.68 -1.88
N SER A 15 15.21 37.81 -2.62
CA SER A 15 13.91 37.22 -2.25
C SER A 15 13.77 35.76 -2.71
N LEU A 16 14.36 35.39 -3.87
CA LEU A 16 14.55 33.99 -4.25
C LEU A 16 15.34 33.26 -3.14
N ALA A 17 16.35 33.95 -2.57
CA ALA A 17 16.94 33.98 -1.21
C ALA A 17 16.53 33.04 -0.06
N SER A 18 15.27 33.03 0.35
CA SER A 18 14.77 32.11 1.38
C SER A 18 14.36 30.74 0.82
N LYS A 19 14.53 30.56 -0.51
CA LYS A 19 14.99 29.35 -1.22
C LYS A 19 14.36 28.02 -0.76
N LEU A 20 13.13 27.75 -1.23
CA LEU A 20 12.36 26.47 -1.23
C LEU A 20 11.75 26.03 0.12
N LYS A 21 10.43 25.74 0.27
CA LYS A 21 9.29 25.66 -0.68
C LYS A 21 8.01 26.26 -0.03
N TYR A 22 7.76 27.57 -0.17
CA TYR A 22 6.38 28.05 -0.12
C TYR A 22 5.73 27.60 -1.44
N ILE A 23 4.75 26.70 -1.38
CA ILE A 23 3.88 26.41 -2.53
C ILE A 23 2.68 27.35 -2.36
N PRO A 24 2.64 28.53 -3.03
CA PRO A 24 1.40 29.31 -3.07
C PRO A 24 0.28 28.47 -3.70
N GLU A 25 -0.99 28.86 -3.47
CA GLU A 25 -2.23 28.21 -3.95
C GLU A 25 -1.99 27.16 -5.06
N LYS A 26 -2.26 25.89 -4.74
CA LYS A 26 -2.13 24.79 -5.71
C LYS A 26 -3.30 24.87 -6.69
N TYR A 27 -3.05 25.36 -7.90
CA TYR A 27 -3.99 25.21 -9.02
C TYR A 27 -3.83 23.81 -9.59
N LEU A 28 -4.61 22.87 -9.07
CA LEU A 28 -4.55 21.48 -9.46
C LEU A 28 -5.68 21.18 -10.46
N ASN A 29 -5.36 21.10 -11.74
CA ASN A 29 -6.31 20.68 -12.75
C ASN A 29 -6.40 19.15 -12.79
N THR A 30 -7.57 18.60 -13.06
CA THR A 30 -7.73 17.17 -13.31
C THR A 30 -7.26 16.84 -14.72
N PRO A 31 -6.21 16.02 -14.92
CA PRO A 31 -5.62 15.76 -16.23
C PRO A 31 -6.64 15.23 -17.23
N ALA A 32 -6.44 15.49 -18.52
CA ALA A 32 -7.42 15.11 -19.55
C ALA A 32 -7.35 13.63 -19.95
N ASP A 33 -6.20 12.99 -19.69
CA ASP A 33 -5.83 11.65 -20.15
C ASP A 33 -6.04 10.52 -19.13
N ILE A 34 -6.55 10.84 -17.93
CA ILE A 34 -7.01 9.83 -16.97
C ILE A 34 -8.39 9.29 -17.33
N SER A 35 -8.70 8.08 -16.86
CA SER A 35 -10.04 7.51 -17.03
C SER A 35 -11.14 8.33 -16.36
N GLU A 36 -12.37 8.18 -16.86
CA GLU A 36 -13.55 8.83 -16.27
C GLU A 36 -13.84 8.28 -14.86
N GLU A 37 -13.58 7.00 -14.63
CA GLU A 37 -13.67 6.38 -13.31
C GLU A 37 -12.67 7.00 -12.32
N LEU A 38 -11.41 7.17 -12.72
CA LEU A 38 -10.39 7.82 -11.89
C LEU A 38 -10.73 9.29 -11.67
N ARG A 39 -11.18 10.01 -12.71
CA ARG A 39 -11.66 11.40 -12.61
C ARG A 39 -12.72 11.55 -11.53
N LYS A 40 -13.74 10.69 -11.51
CA LYS A 40 -14.80 10.72 -10.48
C LYS A 40 -14.24 10.56 -9.06
N THR A 41 -13.24 9.71 -8.88
CA THR A 41 -12.63 9.50 -7.56
C THR A 41 -11.75 10.66 -7.13
N ILE A 42 -11.12 11.35 -8.07
CA ILE A 42 -10.24 12.48 -7.81
C ILE A 42 -11.03 13.78 -7.58
N ASP A 43 -12.06 14.01 -8.37
CA ASP A 43 -12.93 15.19 -8.27
C ASP A 43 -13.92 15.09 -7.10
N ALA A 44 -13.99 13.91 -6.45
CA ALA A 44 -14.75 13.73 -5.22
C ALA A 44 -14.19 14.57 -4.07
N GLN A 45 -15.06 14.88 -3.11
CA GLN A 45 -14.66 15.56 -1.88
C GLN A 45 -13.54 14.76 -1.17
N PRO A 46 -12.56 15.44 -0.55
CA PRO A 46 -11.58 14.78 0.29
C PRO A 46 -12.26 13.90 1.34
N ARG A 47 -11.69 12.72 1.58
CA ARG A 47 -12.24 11.75 2.51
C ARG A 47 -12.29 12.31 3.92
N ASP A 48 -13.44 12.15 4.59
CA ASP A 48 -13.57 12.46 6.01
C ASP A 48 -12.98 11.32 6.87
N ASN A 49 -11.69 11.41 7.18
CA ASN A 49 -10.99 10.40 7.97
C ASN A 49 -11.41 10.35 9.46
N SER A 50 -12.36 11.20 9.91
CA SER A 50 -12.95 11.09 11.25
C SER A 50 -14.06 10.04 11.35
N VAL A 51 -14.59 9.58 10.22
CA VAL A 51 -15.68 8.60 10.13
C VAL A 51 -15.15 7.24 9.64
N SER A 52 -15.63 6.16 10.25
CA SER A 52 -15.32 4.80 9.77
C SER A 52 -16.06 4.50 8.46
N HIS A 53 -15.33 3.91 7.51
CA HIS A 53 -15.87 3.48 6.21
C HIS A 53 -15.95 1.94 6.10
N ASN A 54 -15.78 1.22 7.21
CA ASN A 54 -15.63 -0.23 7.21
C ASN A 54 -16.85 -0.95 6.62
N ASP A 55 -18.06 -0.53 7.00
CA ASP A 55 -19.30 -1.15 6.52
C ASP A 55 -19.52 -0.95 5.01
N GLU A 56 -19.16 0.23 4.50
CA GLU A 56 -19.23 0.52 3.07
C GLU A 56 -18.25 -0.37 2.29
N ILE A 57 -17.00 -0.43 2.73
CA ILE A 57 -15.98 -1.28 2.11
C ILE A 57 -16.35 -2.76 2.20
N ALA A 58 -16.90 -3.21 3.32
CA ALA A 58 -17.40 -4.59 3.46
C ALA A 58 -18.52 -4.88 2.46
N LYS A 59 -19.48 -3.96 2.27
CA LYS A 59 -20.55 -4.10 1.26
C LYS A 59 -19.97 -4.16 -0.16
N ILE A 60 -19.01 -3.30 -0.48
CA ILE A 60 -18.34 -3.31 -1.79
C ILE A 60 -17.63 -4.65 -2.01
N SER A 61 -16.86 -5.13 -1.03
CA SER A 61 -16.17 -6.42 -1.11
C SER A 61 -17.13 -7.58 -1.33
N LEU A 62 -18.22 -7.67 -0.56
CA LEU A 62 -19.24 -8.71 -0.70
C LEU A 62 -19.95 -8.67 -2.06
N ASN A 63 -20.29 -7.47 -2.54
CA ASN A 63 -20.89 -7.31 -3.86
C ASN A 63 -19.95 -7.75 -4.97
N LEU A 64 -18.68 -7.36 -4.88
CA LEU A 64 -17.66 -7.75 -5.83
C LEU A 64 -17.42 -9.26 -5.84
N ALA A 65 -17.34 -9.88 -4.66
CA ALA A 65 -17.18 -11.32 -4.54
C ALA A 65 -18.37 -12.06 -5.16
N LYS A 66 -19.60 -11.60 -4.91
CA LYS A 66 -20.81 -12.14 -5.54
C LYS A 66 -20.78 -12.00 -7.06
N GLN A 67 -20.39 -10.85 -7.59
CA GLN A 67 -20.31 -10.59 -9.04
C GLN A 67 -19.27 -11.48 -9.73
N ASN A 68 -18.22 -11.88 -9.03
CA ASN A 68 -17.12 -12.69 -9.55
C ASN A 68 -17.21 -14.18 -9.17
N ASN A 69 -18.32 -14.62 -8.55
CA ASN A 69 -18.49 -15.98 -8.04
C ASN A 69 -17.34 -16.42 -7.11
N ILE A 70 -16.98 -15.56 -6.16
CA ILE A 70 -15.95 -15.77 -5.15
C ILE A 70 -16.62 -15.98 -3.78
N SER A 71 -16.22 -17.02 -3.05
CA SER A 71 -16.59 -17.18 -1.63
C SER A 71 -15.64 -16.42 -0.73
N ILE A 72 -16.17 -15.89 0.38
CA ILE A 72 -15.40 -15.29 1.47
C ILE A 72 -15.76 -16.06 2.73
N GLU A 73 -14.83 -16.88 3.22
CA GLU A 73 -15.03 -17.76 4.38
C GLU A 73 -14.13 -17.30 5.52
N ASN A 74 -14.72 -16.95 6.66
CA ASN A 74 -13.95 -16.67 7.87
C ASN A 74 -13.34 -17.97 8.40
N MET A 75 -12.06 -17.91 8.78
CA MET A 75 -11.36 -18.97 9.50
C MET A 75 -10.38 -18.38 10.52
N SER A 76 -9.93 -19.21 11.47
CA SER A 76 -8.85 -18.84 12.38
C SER A 76 -7.60 -19.67 12.11
N ILE A 77 -6.45 -19.00 12.00
CA ILE A 77 -5.14 -19.65 11.88
C ILE A 77 -4.31 -19.24 13.08
N THR A 78 -3.98 -20.20 13.95
CA THR A 78 -3.21 -19.93 15.19
C THR A 78 -3.83 -18.86 16.09
N GLY A 79 -5.16 -18.70 16.07
CA GLY A 79 -5.87 -17.66 16.83
C GLY A 79 -5.98 -16.30 16.11
N VAL A 80 -5.36 -16.15 14.94
CA VAL A 80 -5.49 -14.95 14.09
C VAL A 80 -6.73 -15.09 13.20
N ASN A 81 -7.55 -14.05 13.11
CA ASN A 81 -8.69 -14.03 12.19
C ASN A 81 -8.19 -13.93 10.75
N CYS A 82 -8.74 -14.75 9.86
CA CYS A 82 -8.38 -14.77 8.45
C CYS A 82 -9.63 -14.98 7.61
N TYR A 83 -9.57 -14.56 6.35
CA TYR A 83 -10.59 -14.87 5.36
C TYR A 83 -9.98 -15.63 4.21
N LYS A 84 -10.53 -16.81 3.93
CA LYS A 84 -10.28 -17.53 2.69
C LYS A 84 -11.16 -16.95 1.60
N VAL A 85 -10.54 -16.31 0.62
CA VAL A 85 -11.20 -15.72 -0.54
C VAL A 85 -10.94 -16.61 -1.73
N LYS A 86 -11.97 -17.30 -2.22
CA LYS A 86 -11.81 -18.41 -3.15
C LYS A 86 -12.77 -18.31 -4.35
N PRO A 87 -12.26 -18.24 -5.58
CA PRO A 87 -13.09 -18.37 -6.79
C PRO A 87 -13.78 -19.73 -6.87
N ALA A 88 -15.00 -19.77 -7.40
CA ALA A 88 -15.75 -21.01 -7.61
C ALA A 88 -15.00 -22.01 -8.52
N VAL A 89 -14.23 -21.49 -9.49
CA VAL A 89 -13.36 -22.27 -10.36
C VAL A 89 -11.95 -21.71 -10.28
N ILE A 90 -11.02 -22.52 -9.77
CA ILE A 90 -9.61 -22.18 -9.71
C ILE A 90 -9.00 -22.32 -11.11
N ASN A 91 -8.25 -21.30 -11.54
CA ASN A 91 -7.46 -21.35 -12.74
C ASN A 91 -6.39 -22.45 -12.59
N LYS A 92 -6.32 -23.35 -13.57
CA LYS A 92 -5.42 -24.52 -13.55
C LYS A 92 -3.96 -24.11 -13.41
N ASP A 93 -3.57 -22.98 -13.98
CA ASP A 93 -2.21 -22.45 -13.92
C ASP A 93 -1.84 -21.93 -12.52
N TYR A 94 -2.83 -21.70 -11.65
CA TYR A 94 -2.66 -21.20 -10.29
C TYR A 94 -3.16 -22.16 -9.21
N LYS A 95 -3.41 -23.43 -9.55
CA LYS A 95 -4.03 -24.40 -8.62
C LYS A 95 -3.23 -24.59 -7.32
N ASP A 96 -1.91 -24.47 -7.40
CA ASP A 96 -1.00 -24.66 -6.27
C ASP A 96 -0.53 -23.32 -5.67
N ILE A 97 -0.92 -22.20 -6.29
CA ILE A 97 -0.56 -20.85 -5.84
C ILE A 97 -1.45 -20.40 -4.69
N LEU A 98 -0.85 -19.71 -3.73
CA LEU A 98 -1.55 -18.95 -2.70
C LEU A 98 -1.06 -17.50 -2.72
N ILE A 99 -1.98 -16.55 -2.65
CA ILE A 99 -1.64 -15.17 -2.32
C ILE A 99 -2.04 -14.93 -0.87
N ILE A 100 -1.13 -14.43 -0.06
CA ILE A 100 -1.46 -13.92 1.27
C ILE A 100 -1.72 -12.42 1.14
N GLY A 101 -2.99 -12.05 1.31
CA GLY A 101 -3.45 -10.66 1.28
C GLY A 101 -3.28 -10.00 2.64
N VAL A 102 -2.61 -8.85 2.69
CA VAL A 102 -2.43 -8.05 3.90
C VAL A 102 -2.99 -6.65 3.63
N HIS A 103 -4.17 -6.38 4.21
CA HIS A 103 -4.93 -5.17 3.87
C HIS A 103 -4.29 -3.89 4.41
N GLY A 104 -4.56 -2.78 3.71
CA GLY A 104 -4.24 -1.43 4.17
C GLY A 104 -5.20 -0.91 5.25
N GLY A 105 -5.36 0.41 5.32
CA GLY A 105 -6.27 1.05 6.28
C GLY A 105 -5.58 1.68 7.50
N GLY A 106 -4.29 2.00 7.40
CA GLY A 106 -3.59 2.75 8.45
C GLY A 106 -3.53 2.03 9.80
N TYR A 107 -3.50 0.70 9.81
CA TYR A 107 -3.51 -0.12 11.03
C TYR A 107 -4.73 0.07 11.94
N ILE A 108 -5.80 0.73 11.49
CA ILE A 108 -7.01 1.04 12.29
C ILE A 108 -8.31 0.79 11.52
N ASN A 109 -8.25 0.75 10.19
CA ASN A 109 -9.41 0.57 9.32
C ASN A 109 -9.41 -0.79 8.64
N TYR A 110 -10.60 -1.13 8.16
CA TYR A 110 -10.93 -2.32 7.39
C TYR A 110 -10.79 -3.66 8.14
N PRO A 111 -11.17 -3.77 9.43
CA PRO A 111 -11.23 -5.07 10.08
C PRO A 111 -12.35 -5.93 9.49
N GLY A 112 -12.28 -7.24 9.73
CA GLY A 112 -13.31 -8.18 9.33
C GLY A 112 -13.45 -8.27 7.81
N VAL A 113 -14.68 -8.35 7.32
CA VAL A 113 -14.96 -8.51 5.88
C VAL A 113 -14.41 -7.35 5.05
N ALA A 114 -14.29 -6.15 5.61
CA ALA A 114 -13.74 -5.00 4.89
C ALA A 114 -12.28 -5.22 4.45
N SER A 115 -11.49 -6.03 5.19
CA SER A 115 -10.11 -6.38 4.84
C SER A 115 -9.99 -7.08 3.49
N THR A 116 -11.07 -7.73 3.04
CA THR A 116 -11.05 -8.64 1.91
C THR A 116 -11.12 -7.95 0.54
N LEU A 117 -11.37 -6.64 0.46
CA LEU A 117 -11.60 -5.93 -0.80
C LEU A 117 -10.48 -6.17 -1.83
N GLU A 118 -9.23 -5.92 -1.44
CA GLU A 118 -8.06 -6.12 -2.31
C GLU A 118 -7.85 -7.61 -2.62
N SER A 119 -8.08 -8.48 -1.64
CA SER A 119 -7.99 -9.93 -1.80
C SER A 119 -9.01 -10.49 -2.80
N VAL A 120 -10.24 -9.95 -2.84
CA VAL A 120 -11.28 -10.32 -3.81
C VAL A 120 -10.86 -9.89 -5.23
N LEU A 121 -10.29 -8.70 -5.38
CA LEU A 121 -9.77 -8.24 -6.68
C LEU A 121 -8.62 -9.11 -7.18
N LEU A 122 -7.71 -9.51 -6.29
CA LEU A 122 -6.61 -10.42 -6.62
C LEU A 122 -7.13 -11.82 -6.96
N ALA A 123 -8.03 -12.37 -6.17
CA ALA A 123 -8.66 -13.67 -6.43
C ALA A 123 -9.37 -13.69 -7.79
N SER A 124 -10.10 -12.61 -8.15
CA SER A 124 -10.73 -12.45 -9.46
C SER A 124 -9.70 -12.37 -10.60
N THR A 125 -8.60 -11.65 -10.39
CA THR A 125 -7.56 -11.45 -11.43
C THR A 125 -6.76 -12.72 -11.72
N PHE A 126 -6.32 -13.41 -10.67
CA PHE A 126 -5.47 -14.59 -10.78
C PHE A 126 -6.29 -15.87 -10.99
N GLY A 127 -7.52 -15.91 -10.49
CA GLY A 127 -8.31 -17.14 -10.41
C GLY A 127 -7.74 -18.12 -9.38
N CYS A 128 -7.10 -17.64 -8.31
CA CYS A 128 -6.49 -18.46 -7.26
C CYS A 128 -7.07 -18.15 -5.88
N GLU A 129 -6.76 -19.00 -4.90
CA GLU A 129 -7.09 -18.74 -3.50
C GLU A 129 -6.24 -17.57 -2.97
N VAL A 130 -6.90 -16.66 -2.24
CA VAL A 130 -6.25 -15.59 -1.49
C VAL A 130 -6.60 -15.75 -0.02
N LEU A 131 -5.59 -15.86 0.84
CA LEU A 131 -5.75 -15.85 2.29
C LEU A 131 -5.55 -14.43 2.79
N CYS A 132 -6.63 -13.74 3.14
CA CYS A 132 -6.59 -12.41 3.71
C CYS A 132 -6.34 -12.50 5.22
N VAL A 133 -5.27 -11.88 5.71
CA VAL A 133 -4.95 -11.82 7.15
C VAL A 133 -5.64 -10.59 7.74
N ASP A 134 -6.67 -10.79 8.55
CA ASP A 134 -7.35 -9.75 9.31
C ASP A 134 -6.61 -9.55 10.64
N TYR A 135 -5.45 -8.91 10.53
CA TYR A 135 -4.50 -8.75 11.63
C TYR A 135 -5.05 -7.81 12.70
N ARG A 136 -4.58 -7.97 13.95
CA ARG A 136 -4.97 -7.08 15.05
C ARG A 136 -4.50 -5.65 14.81
N GLN A 137 -5.37 -4.70 15.14
CA GLN A 137 -5.26 -3.29 14.78
C GLN A 137 -5.44 -2.34 15.96
N LEU A 138 -5.07 -1.08 15.76
CA LEU A 138 -5.40 0.03 16.64
C LEU A 138 -6.93 0.15 16.85
N PRO A 139 -7.36 0.78 17.95
CA PRO A 139 -6.53 1.36 19.01
C PRO A 139 -5.99 0.32 20.01
N ASP A 140 -6.58 -0.88 20.05
CA ASP A 140 -6.32 -1.86 21.10
C ASP A 140 -4.99 -2.60 20.93
N TYR A 141 -4.51 -2.71 19.69
CA TYR A 141 -3.34 -3.51 19.34
C TYR A 141 -2.33 -2.69 18.52
N PRO A 142 -1.51 -1.84 19.16
CA PRO A 142 -0.42 -1.13 18.49
C PRO A 142 0.68 -2.10 18.02
N TYR A 143 1.75 -1.57 17.41
CA TYR A 143 2.94 -2.35 17.08
C TYR A 143 3.44 -3.13 18.33
N PRO A 144 3.82 -4.42 18.23
CA PRO A 144 3.97 -5.25 17.01
C PRO A 144 2.83 -6.26 16.78
N HIS A 145 1.63 -6.06 17.32
CA HIS A 145 0.58 -7.11 17.33
C HIS A 145 0.22 -7.64 15.93
N GLY A 146 -0.06 -6.75 14.97
CA GLY A 146 -0.35 -7.17 13.59
C GLY A 146 0.84 -7.86 12.91
N LEU A 147 2.08 -7.49 13.23
CA LEU A 147 3.27 -8.15 12.69
C LEU A 147 3.40 -9.58 13.24
N ASN A 148 3.16 -9.74 14.55
CA ASN A 148 3.14 -11.05 15.21
C ASN A 148 2.06 -11.95 14.59
N ASP A 149 0.90 -11.41 14.26
CA ASP A 149 -0.18 -12.15 13.61
C ASP A 149 0.24 -12.65 12.22
N LEU A 150 0.81 -11.78 11.38
CA LEU A 150 1.29 -12.15 10.05
C LEU A 150 2.40 -13.21 10.12
N VAL A 151 3.36 -13.07 11.05
CA VAL A 151 4.42 -14.08 11.27
C VAL A 151 3.83 -15.41 11.71
N SER A 152 2.83 -15.41 12.60
CA SER A 152 2.18 -16.63 13.10
C SER A 152 1.44 -17.37 11.98
N VAL A 153 0.68 -16.63 11.15
CA VAL A 153 0.01 -17.19 9.97
C VAL A 153 1.03 -17.75 8.98
N TRP A 154 2.08 -17.00 8.66
CA TRP A 154 3.13 -17.45 7.74
C TRP A 154 3.77 -18.77 8.19
N LYS A 155 4.18 -18.86 9.46
CA LYS A 155 4.76 -20.06 10.05
C LYS A 155 3.81 -21.25 10.03
N ASN A 156 2.50 -21.02 10.09
CA ASN A 156 1.52 -22.09 10.01
C ASN A 156 1.39 -22.61 8.57
N ILE A 157 1.24 -21.70 7.60
CA ILE A 157 1.04 -22.04 6.18
C ILE A 157 2.26 -22.74 5.58
N THR A 158 3.47 -22.26 5.90
CA THR A 158 4.73 -22.78 5.31
C THR A 158 5.19 -24.12 5.88
N LYS A 159 4.42 -24.74 6.79
CA LYS A 159 4.63 -26.14 7.18
C LYS A 159 4.27 -27.10 6.07
N ASP A 160 3.20 -26.79 5.33
CA ASP A 160 2.58 -27.69 4.37
C ASP A 160 2.62 -27.15 2.93
N LYS A 161 2.92 -25.86 2.75
CA LYS A 161 2.97 -25.21 1.43
C LYS A 161 4.36 -24.66 1.13
N ASP A 162 4.88 -24.97 -0.06
CA ASP A 162 6.16 -24.44 -0.53
C ASP A 162 6.08 -22.92 -0.69
N ALA A 163 6.99 -22.20 -0.05
CA ALA A 163 7.05 -20.74 -0.11
C ALA A 163 7.31 -20.21 -1.54
N SER A 164 7.86 -21.03 -2.45
CA SER A 164 7.97 -20.65 -3.87
C SER A 164 6.64 -20.53 -4.59
N ASN A 165 5.56 -21.05 -4.00
CA ASN A 165 4.20 -20.99 -4.55
C ASN A 165 3.34 -19.95 -3.82
N ILE A 166 3.96 -19.12 -2.98
CA ILE A 166 3.26 -18.13 -2.16
C ILE A 166 3.75 -16.73 -2.51
N ALA A 167 2.80 -15.85 -2.86
CA ALA A 167 3.03 -14.42 -2.93
C ALA A 167 2.46 -13.73 -1.68
N MET A 168 3.01 -12.57 -1.32
CA MET A 168 2.34 -11.64 -0.43
C MET A 168 1.95 -10.37 -1.19
N ALA A 169 0.74 -9.89 -0.96
CA ALA A 169 0.23 -8.70 -1.62
C ALA A 169 -0.51 -7.83 -0.63
N GLY A 170 -0.25 -6.53 -0.68
CA GLY A 170 -0.94 -5.59 0.17
C GLY A 170 -0.68 -4.16 -0.24
N SER A 171 -1.45 -3.27 0.38
CA SER A 171 -1.37 -1.84 0.14
C SER A 171 -1.22 -1.05 1.44
N SER A 172 -0.63 0.15 1.38
CA SER A 172 -0.52 1.09 2.50
C SER A 172 0.15 0.47 3.75
N ALA A 173 -0.53 0.48 4.89
CA ALA A 173 -0.14 -0.19 6.13
C ALA A 173 0.12 -1.70 5.95
N GLY A 174 -0.67 -2.40 5.11
CA GLY A 174 -0.49 -3.82 4.86
C GLY A 174 0.78 -4.12 4.06
N ALA A 175 1.10 -3.28 3.08
CA ALA A 175 2.38 -3.37 2.37
C ALA A 175 3.57 -3.09 3.30
N ALA A 176 3.47 -2.12 4.20
CA ALA A 176 4.49 -1.88 5.21
C ALA A 176 4.61 -3.08 6.18
N LEU A 177 3.50 -3.70 6.57
CA LEU A 177 3.51 -4.90 7.40
C LEU A 177 4.19 -6.09 6.72
N ILE A 178 3.97 -6.28 5.41
CA ILE A 178 4.69 -7.26 4.59
C ILE A 178 6.20 -6.98 4.61
N MET A 179 6.61 -5.72 4.42
CA MET A 179 8.03 -5.35 4.46
C MET A 179 8.66 -5.59 5.84
N ALA A 180 7.95 -5.25 6.92
CA ALA A 180 8.37 -5.52 8.30
C ALA A 180 8.47 -7.03 8.56
N PHE A 181 7.55 -7.83 7.99
CA PHE A 181 7.62 -9.28 8.01
C PHE A 181 8.88 -9.80 7.30
N ILE A 182 9.28 -9.24 6.15
CA ILE A 182 10.52 -9.66 5.48
C ILE A 182 11.74 -9.41 6.38
N HIS A 183 11.82 -8.25 7.04
CA HIS A 183 12.89 -8.00 8.03
C HIS A 183 12.87 -9.03 9.16
N ARG A 184 11.69 -9.29 9.74
CA ARG A 184 11.52 -10.29 10.80
C ARG A 184 11.86 -11.71 10.33
N SER A 185 11.56 -12.04 9.07
CA SER A 185 11.87 -13.35 8.49
C SER A 185 13.37 -13.62 8.44
N LYS A 186 14.19 -12.58 8.21
CA LYS A 186 15.65 -12.67 8.26
C LYS A 186 16.13 -12.95 9.68
N GLU A 187 15.62 -12.22 10.67
CA GLU A 187 15.96 -12.38 12.09
C GLU A 187 15.61 -13.78 12.60
N GLU A 188 14.48 -14.33 12.16
CA GLU A 188 13.95 -15.63 12.61
C GLU A 188 14.30 -16.80 11.68
N ASN A 189 15.13 -16.58 10.65
CA ASN A 189 15.50 -17.59 9.63
C ASN A 189 14.30 -18.28 8.96
N LEU A 190 13.24 -17.52 8.68
CA LEU A 190 12.06 -18.03 7.98
C LEU A 190 12.28 -18.00 6.47
N VAL A 191 11.70 -19.00 5.78
CA VAL A 191 11.53 -18.95 4.33
C VAL A 191 10.69 -17.73 3.94
N LYS A 192 10.95 -17.16 2.77
CA LYS A 192 10.31 -15.93 2.28
C LYS A 192 9.33 -16.25 1.15
N PRO A 193 8.28 -15.45 0.94
CA PRO A 193 7.42 -15.57 -0.24
C PRO A 193 8.22 -15.38 -1.53
N ALA A 194 7.73 -15.96 -2.61
CA ALA A 194 8.37 -15.91 -3.92
C ALA A 194 8.41 -14.49 -4.51
N VAL A 195 7.36 -13.71 -4.26
CA VAL A 195 7.16 -12.39 -4.88
C VAL A 195 6.23 -11.52 -4.03
N LEU A 196 6.44 -10.21 -4.09
CA LEU A 196 5.69 -9.22 -3.34
C LEU A 196 4.95 -8.24 -4.26
N PHE A 197 3.71 -7.89 -3.90
CA PHE A 197 3.10 -6.63 -4.32
C PHE A 197 3.03 -5.66 -3.14
N LEU A 198 3.60 -4.48 -3.32
CA LEU A 198 3.68 -3.40 -2.33
C LEU A 198 3.03 -2.13 -2.89
N GLY A 199 1.71 -2.04 -2.74
CA GLY A 199 0.92 -0.91 -3.22
C GLY A 199 1.01 0.29 -2.27
N SER A 200 1.55 1.41 -2.73
CA SER A 200 1.70 2.66 -1.98
C SER A 200 2.12 2.42 -0.51
N PRO A 201 3.24 1.71 -0.25
CA PRO A 201 3.56 1.26 1.08
C PRO A 201 3.77 2.43 2.04
N ALA A 202 3.18 2.32 3.23
CA ALA A 202 3.47 3.20 4.36
C ALA A 202 4.85 2.89 4.96
N ALA A 203 5.87 2.77 4.11
CA ALA A 203 7.19 2.26 4.43
C ALA A 203 8.01 3.22 5.30
N ASP A 204 7.69 4.52 5.23
CA ASP A 204 8.29 5.58 6.02
C ASP A 204 7.17 6.46 6.58
N LEU A 205 6.84 6.25 7.86
CA LEU A 205 5.86 7.05 8.59
C LEU A 205 6.47 8.33 9.18
N SER A 206 7.78 8.54 9.02
CA SER A 206 8.38 9.82 9.36
C SER A 206 7.99 10.86 8.30
N ARG A 207 7.77 12.12 8.72
CA ARG A 207 7.45 13.24 7.80
C ARG A 207 8.66 13.70 6.98
N ASP A 208 9.51 12.77 6.55
CA ASP A 208 10.85 13.00 6.00
C ASP A 208 10.94 12.61 4.51
N THR A 209 9.85 12.85 3.78
CA THR A 209 9.77 12.64 2.34
C THR A 209 9.13 13.83 1.64
N ASP A 210 9.40 14.01 0.35
CA ASP A 210 8.87 15.17 -0.38
C ASP A 210 7.35 15.08 -0.52
N SER A 211 6.81 13.94 -0.95
CA SER A 211 5.37 13.80 -1.24
C SER A 211 4.47 13.92 -0.02
N VAL A 212 4.92 13.50 1.18
CA VAL A 212 4.08 13.65 2.39
C VAL A 212 3.79 15.12 2.71
N ASN A 213 4.64 16.03 2.25
CA ASN A 213 4.47 17.47 2.39
C ASN A 213 3.87 18.11 1.12
N VAL A 214 4.38 17.73 -0.06
CA VAL A 214 3.94 18.31 -1.35
C VAL A 214 2.54 17.87 -1.73
N ASN A 215 2.14 16.63 -1.40
CA ASN A 215 0.81 16.11 -1.70
C ASN A 215 -0.16 16.23 -0.52
N GLU A 216 0.24 16.87 0.58
CA GLU A 216 -0.69 17.28 1.62
C GLU A 216 -1.76 18.20 1.03
N TRP A 217 -3.04 17.92 1.33
CA TRP A 217 -4.23 18.57 0.74
C TRP A 217 -4.42 18.38 -0.77
N VAL A 218 -3.60 17.54 -1.41
CA VAL A 218 -3.73 17.12 -2.82
C VAL A 218 -4.23 15.68 -2.88
N ASP A 219 -3.67 14.82 -2.04
CA ASP A 219 -4.17 13.47 -1.81
C ASP A 219 -5.54 13.55 -1.14
N ASN A 220 -6.59 13.15 -1.84
CA ASN A 220 -7.96 13.21 -1.33
C ASN A 220 -8.37 11.98 -0.51
N VAL A 221 -7.45 11.05 -0.23
CA VAL A 221 -7.68 9.86 0.60
C VAL A 221 -6.98 10.00 1.96
N LEU A 222 -5.67 10.28 1.96
CA LEU A 222 -4.90 10.48 3.19
C LEU A 222 -5.05 11.91 3.73
N VAL A 223 -5.28 12.89 2.85
CA VAL A 223 -5.60 14.29 3.13
C VAL A 223 -4.48 15.07 3.83
N SER A 224 -4.13 14.70 5.05
CA SER A 224 -3.14 15.41 5.86
C SER A 224 -2.29 14.50 6.73
N TYR A 225 -1.02 14.87 6.85
CA TYR A 225 -0.11 14.22 7.77
C TYR A 225 -0.43 14.62 9.21
N ASP A 226 -0.52 15.92 9.49
CA ASP A 226 -0.71 16.41 10.86
C ASP A 226 -2.10 16.07 11.42
N GLU A 227 -3.12 16.07 10.57
CA GLU A 227 -4.48 15.81 11.03
C GLU A 227 -4.82 14.33 11.13
N TYR A 228 -4.14 13.47 10.34
CA TYR A 228 -4.48 12.05 10.24
C TYR A 228 -3.25 11.14 10.35
N MET A 229 -2.40 11.06 9.31
CA MET A 229 -1.36 10.01 9.24
C MET A 229 -0.38 10.04 10.42
N GLY A 230 0.06 11.23 10.84
CA GLY A 230 1.01 11.42 11.93
C GLY A 230 0.42 11.06 13.29
N LYS A 231 -0.90 11.20 13.49
CA LYS A 231 -1.58 10.74 14.71
C LYS A 231 -1.63 9.22 14.76
N ILE A 232 -2.03 8.60 13.66
CA ILE A 232 -2.04 7.14 13.51
C ILE A 232 -0.63 6.56 13.68
N ALA A 233 0.39 7.18 13.08
CA ALA A 233 1.78 6.74 13.21
C ALA A 233 2.25 6.76 14.68
N LYS A 234 1.92 7.82 15.43
CA LYS A 234 2.26 7.90 16.86
C LYS A 234 1.50 6.87 17.71
N MET A 235 0.21 6.66 17.43
CA MET A 235 -0.59 5.63 18.12
C MET A 235 -0.05 4.23 17.84
N TYR A 236 0.25 3.93 16.58
CA TYR A 236 0.78 2.63 16.18
C TYR A 236 2.16 2.37 16.80
N ALA A 237 2.99 3.42 16.90
CA ALA A 237 4.33 3.32 17.47
C ALA A 237 4.36 3.10 18.99
N ASP A 238 3.29 3.44 19.70
CA ASP A 238 3.14 3.25 21.16
C ASP A 238 4.37 3.68 21.97
N GLY A 239 4.84 4.90 21.71
CA GLY A 239 5.99 5.50 22.40
C GLY A 239 7.37 5.15 21.81
N LEU A 240 7.45 4.26 20.82
CA LEU A 240 8.68 4.03 20.06
C LEU A 240 8.93 5.14 19.03
N ASP A 241 10.18 5.24 18.58
CA ASP A 241 10.51 6.06 17.40
C ASP A 241 9.77 5.51 16.18
N VAL A 242 9.06 6.38 15.46
CA VAL A 242 8.36 6.03 14.21
C VAL A 242 9.31 5.49 13.14
N ARG A 243 10.61 5.77 13.23
CA ARG A 243 11.67 5.21 12.36
C ARG A 243 12.10 3.79 12.75
N ASN A 244 11.54 3.19 13.79
CA ASN A 244 11.78 1.78 14.11
C ASN A 244 11.49 0.90 12.88
N ILE A 245 12.36 -0.06 12.58
CA ILE A 245 12.27 -0.89 11.36
C ILE A 245 10.95 -1.69 11.28
N GLY A 246 10.37 -2.08 12.42
CA GLY A 246 9.08 -2.76 12.44
C GLY A 246 7.88 -1.85 12.20
N ILE A 247 8.05 -0.53 12.31
CA ILE A 247 7.01 0.51 12.12
C ILE A 247 7.17 1.17 10.74
N SER A 248 8.40 1.61 10.43
CA SER A 248 8.82 2.16 9.14
C SER A 248 9.89 1.27 8.51
N PRO A 249 9.48 0.20 7.81
CA PRO A 249 10.40 -0.80 7.27
C PRO A 249 11.34 -0.28 6.19
N TYR A 250 11.14 0.94 5.69
CA TYR A 250 12.10 1.62 4.81
C TYR A 250 13.50 1.70 5.43
N TYR A 251 13.61 1.81 6.75
CA TYR A 251 14.90 1.96 7.44
C TYR A 251 15.71 0.65 7.56
N GLY A 252 15.11 -0.52 7.28
CA GLY A 252 15.80 -1.82 7.39
C GLY A 252 16.72 -2.16 6.21
N ASP A 253 17.21 -3.39 6.20
CA ASP A 253 18.09 -3.94 5.15
C ASP A 253 17.27 -4.63 4.04
N PHE A 254 17.56 -4.30 2.79
CA PHE A 254 16.80 -4.74 1.62
C PHE A 254 17.49 -5.86 0.83
N SER A 255 18.65 -6.34 1.27
CA SER A 255 19.42 -7.37 0.54
C SER A 255 18.66 -8.67 0.33
N ASP A 256 17.77 -9.02 1.26
CA ASP A 256 17.09 -10.32 1.28
C ASP A 256 15.63 -10.21 0.86
N PHE A 257 15.22 -9.09 0.26
CA PHE A 257 13.85 -8.91 -0.21
C PHE A 257 13.57 -9.78 -1.44
N PRO A 258 12.41 -10.45 -1.50
CA PRO A 258 11.95 -11.09 -2.72
C PRO A 258 11.71 -10.05 -3.84
N PRO A 259 11.66 -10.52 -5.10
CA PRO A 259 11.20 -9.71 -6.23
C PRO A 259 9.89 -8.98 -5.90
N SER A 260 9.82 -7.70 -6.23
CA SER A 260 8.75 -6.81 -5.75
C SER A 260 8.19 -5.90 -6.83
N ILE A 261 6.88 -5.91 -7.04
CA ILE A 261 6.18 -4.89 -7.82
C ILE A 261 5.53 -3.87 -6.90
N LEU A 262 5.74 -2.59 -7.19
CA LEU A 262 5.24 -1.46 -6.42
C LEU A 262 4.36 -0.58 -7.29
N ALA A 263 3.35 0.03 -6.69
CA ALA A 263 2.46 0.98 -7.36
C ALA A 263 2.17 2.19 -6.48
N THR A 264 1.96 3.36 -7.09
CA THR A 264 1.53 4.60 -6.40
C THR A 264 0.98 5.56 -7.45
N GLY A 265 0.64 6.79 -7.07
CA GLY A 265 0.17 7.81 -7.99
C GLY A 265 0.83 9.17 -7.78
N THR A 266 0.72 10.07 -8.75
CA THR A 266 1.40 11.37 -8.68
C THR A 266 0.85 12.27 -7.58
N ARG A 267 -0.40 12.05 -7.13
CA ARG A 267 -1.05 12.78 -6.02
C ARG A 267 -0.95 12.06 -4.67
N ASP A 268 -0.35 10.89 -4.62
CA ASP A 268 -0.23 10.09 -3.40
C ASP A 268 0.73 10.72 -2.39
N MET A 269 0.31 10.89 -1.13
CA MET A 269 1.20 11.35 -0.06
C MET A 269 2.36 10.37 0.19
N LEU A 270 2.21 9.10 -0.15
CA LEU A 270 3.24 8.06 -0.02
C LEU A 270 4.03 7.79 -1.31
N LEU A 271 3.87 8.61 -2.34
CA LEU A 271 4.64 8.53 -3.60
C LEU A 271 6.16 8.43 -3.36
N SER A 272 6.71 9.33 -2.54
CA SER A 272 8.14 9.38 -2.24
C SER A 272 8.59 8.17 -1.41
N ALA A 273 7.78 7.71 -0.45
CA ALA A 273 8.08 6.49 0.30
C ALA A 273 8.14 5.27 -0.63
N THR A 274 7.22 5.19 -1.61
CA THR A 274 7.18 4.14 -2.64
C THR A 274 8.41 4.21 -3.55
N ILE A 275 8.75 5.39 -4.09
CA ILE A 275 9.92 5.59 -4.96
C ILE A 275 11.21 5.24 -4.22
N LYS A 276 11.39 5.73 -2.97
CA LYS A 276 12.58 5.44 -2.16
C LYS A 276 12.70 3.94 -1.87
N THR A 277 11.59 3.27 -1.57
CA THR A 277 11.55 1.81 -1.36
C THR A 277 11.96 1.05 -2.61
N HIS A 278 11.35 1.36 -3.76
CA HIS A 278 11.74 0.80 -5.05
C HIS A 278 13.24 1.03 -5.31
N ARG A 279 13.75 2.24 -5.07
CA ARG A 279 15.16 2.54 -5.34
C ARG A 279 16.11 1.76 -4.45
N LYS A 280 15.75 1.56 -3.18
CA LYS A 280 16.53 0.78 -2.22
C LYS A 280 16.56 -0.71 -2.59
N LEU A 281 15.42 -1.29 -2.98
CA LEU A 281 15.33 -2.65 -3.53
C LEU A 281 16.30 -2.83 -4.71
N ARG A 282 16.21 -1.95 -5.71
CA ARG A 282 17.09 -2.02 -6.89
C ARG A 282 18.57 -1.82 -6.56
N SER A 283 18.92 -0.97 -5.60
CA SER A 283 20.32 -0.78 -5.18
C SER A 283 20.89 -2.01 -4.48
N CYS A 284 20.04 -2.86 -3.92
CA CYS A 284 20.40 -4.15 -3.33
C CYS A 284 20.39 -5.31 -4.35
N GLY A 285 20.17 -5.02 -5.64
CA GLY A 285 20.12 -6.04 -6.69
C GLY A 285 18.80 -6.82 -6.77
N VAL A 286 17.78 -6.44 -5.98
CA VAL A 286 16.44 -7.06 -6.04
C VAL A 286 15.75 -6.65 -7.33
N ASP A 287 15.12 -7.60 -8.03
CA ASP A 287 14.26 -7.24 -9.16
C ASP A 287 13.01 -6.55 -8.64
N ALA A 288 12.88 -5.26 -8.95
CA ALA A 288 11.72 -4.47 -8.60
C ALA A 288 11.19 -3.67 -9.78
N GLN A 289 9.86 -3.56 -9.85
CA GLN A 289 9.13 -2.75 -10.82
C GLN A 289 8.31 -1.68 -10.09
N LEU A 290 8.17 -0.51 -10.70
CA LEU A 290 7.43 0.62 -10.14
C LEU A 290 6.44 1.16 -11.18
N HIS A 291 5.17 1.19 -10.82
CA HIS A 291 4.10 1.84 -11.59
C HIS A 291 3.68 3.12 -10.87
N VAL A 292 3.68 4.25 -11.57
CA VAL A 292 3.20 5.53 -11.05
C VAL A 292 2.09 6.01 -11.97
N PHE A 293 0.87 6.08 -11.45
CA PHE A 293 -0.30 6.51 -12.21
C PHE A 293 -0.51 8.02 -12.08
N GLU A 294 -0.79 8.67 -13.21
CA GLU A 294 -1.04 10.11 -13.21
C GLU A 294 -2.33 10.45 -12.46
N ALA A 295 -2.30 11.56 -11.73
CA ALA A 295 -3.37 12.11 -10.89
C ALA A 295 -3.84 11.23 -9.72
N MET A 296 -3.46 9.96 -9.67
CA MET A 296 -3.96 9.02 -8.67
C MET A 296 -3.45 9.39 -7.27
N SER A 297 -4.37 9.45 -6.30
CA SER A 297 -4.09 9.58 -4.86
C SER A 297 -3.82 8.21 -4.23
N HIS A 298 -3.60 8.18 -2.92
CA HIS A 298 -3.31 6.97 -2.18
C HIS A 298 -4.29 5.81 -2.44
N CYS A 299 -3.75 4.70 -2.96
CA CYS A 299 -4.46 3.43 -3.22
C CYS A 299 -5.74 3.55 -4.07
N GLN A 300 -5.93 4.61 -4.85
CA GLN A 300 -7.17 4.81 -5.62
C GLN A 300 -7.39 3.78 -6.74
N TYR A 301 -6.36 3.00 -7.11
CA TYR A 301 -6.53 1.79 -7.93
C TYR A 301 -7.45 0.72 -7.29
N LEU A 302 -7.80 0.86 -6.00
CA LEU A 302 -8.80 0.05 -5.27
C LEU A 302 -10.16 0.74 -5.13
N ALA A 303 -10.30 2.03 -5.49
CA ALA A 303 -11.51 2.81 -5.24
C ALA A 303 -12.74 2.28 -6.00
N SER A 304 -12.51 1.62 -7.13
CA SER A 304 -13.54 0.91 -7.88
C SER A 304 -12.94 -0.34 -8.51
N PRO A 305 -13.66 -1.48 -8.55
CA PRO A 305 -13.21 -2.65 -9.30
C PRO A 305 -13.05 -2.35 -10.80
N ASP A 306 -13.80 -1.36 -11.31
CA ASP A 306 -13.88 -1.06 -12.72
C ASP A 306 -12.90 -0.01 -13.23
N ILE A 307 -12.18 0.65 -12.33
CA ILE A 307 -11.21 1.68 -12.68
C ILE A 307 -10.14 1.11 -13.65
N PRO A 308 -10.01 1.64 -14.87
CA PRO A 308 -9.10 1.12 -15.89
C PRO A 308 -7.65 0.99 -15.42
N GLU A 309 -7.12 1.99 -14.72
CA GLU A 309 -5.77 2.01 -14.17
C GLU A 309 -5.57 0.90 -13.13
N GLY A 310 -6.60 0.60 -12.33
CA GLY A 310 -6.56 -0.50 -11.37
C GLY A 310 -6.60 -1.87 -12.06
N LYS A 311 -7.36 -2.01 -13.16
CA LYS A 311 -7.36 -3.23 -13.98
C LYS A 311 -6.01 -3.44 -14.68
N GLU A 312 -5.41 -2.36 -15.18
CA GLU A 312 -4.05 -2.37 -15.73
C GLU A 312 -3.04 -2.82 -14.68
N LEU A 313 -3.02 -2.18 -13.50
CA LEU A 313 -2.11 -2.55 -12.42
C LEU A 313 -2.24 -4.04 -12.05
N ARG A 314 -3.46 -4.56 -11.92
CA ARG A 314 -3.67 -5.98 -11.59
C ARG A 314 -3.14 -6.92 -12.67
N LYS A 315 -3.20 -6.54 -13.95
CA LYS A 315 -2.55 -7.29 -15.03
C LYS A 315 -1.03 -7.26 -14.88
N GLU A 316 -0.45 -6.10 -14.60
CA GLU A 316 1.00 -5.97 -14.37
C GLU A 316 1.48 -6.77 -13.15
N ILE A 317 0.72 -6.77 -12.05
CA ILE A 317 0.98 -7.63 -10.88
C ILE A 317 0.99 -9.10 -11.29
N LYS A 318 -0.01 -9.54 -12.06
CA LYS A 318 -0.07 -10.91 -12.58
C LYS A 318 1.14 -11.24 -13.47
N TYR A 319 1.47 -10.39 -14.44
CA TYR A 319 2.62 -10.59 -15.32
C TYR A 319 3.95 -10.64 -14.57
N PHE A 320 4.09 -9.85 -13.50
CA PHE A 320 5.27 -9.88 -12.66
C PHE A 320 5.32 -11.17 -11.82
N PHE A 321 4.21 -11.57 -11.22
CA PHE A 321 4.11 -12.76 -10.37
C PHE A 321 4.38 -14.05 -11.17
N ASP A 322 3.92 -14.13 -12.41
CA ASP A 322 4.12 -15.27 -13.31
C ASP A 322 5.60 -15.59 -13.60
N LYS A 323 6.52 -14.65 -13.34
CA LYS A 323 7.97 -14.87 -13.48
C LYS A 323 8.59 -15.62 -12.29
N TYR A 324 7.92 -15.61 -11.14
CA TYR A 324 8.51 -15.98 -9.85
C TYR A 324 7.77 -17.10 -9.14
N LEU A 325 6.46 -17.21 -9.36
CA LEU A 325 5.65 -18.32 -8.88
C LEU A 325 5.90 -19.58 -9.71
N LYS A 326 5.83 -20.76 -9.07
CA LYS A 326 6.05 -22.07 -9.70
C LYS A 326 4.79 -22.92 -9.74
#